data_AF-A0A938FUC1-F1
#
_entry.id   AF-A0A938FUC1-F1
#
_cell.length_a   1.000
_cell.length_b   1.000
_cell.length_c   1.000
_cell.angle_alpha   90.00
_cell.angle_beta   90.00
_cell.angle_gamma   90.00
#
_symmetry.space_group_name_H-M   'P 1'
#
loop_
_entity.id
_entity.type
_entity.pdbx_description
1 polymer ?
#
loop_
_entity_poly.entity_id
_entity_poly.type
_entity_poly.pdbx_seq_one_letter_code
_entity_poly.pdbx_strand_id
1 'polypeptide(L)' 'MDFVLDETVWRETGRSFAGYAQRQRASGGGRPKRLLADFLIGAHAVLRADRLLTLDASRYLEAFPGLRMMG' A
#
# COMPACT_ATOMS: atom_id res chain seq x y z
N MET A 1 -19.77 5.00 -9.36
CA MET A 1 -18.59 4.76 -8.51
C MET A 1 -18.02 3.44 -8.98
N ASP A 2 -16.97 3.49 -9.81
CA ASP A 2 -16.36 2.29 -10.37
C ASP A 2 -15.29 1.78 -9.40
N PHE A 3 -15.61 0.73 -8.64
CA PHE A 3 -14.69 0.05 -7.72
C PHE A 3 -13.79 -0.94 -8.46
N VAL A 4 -13.38 -0.61 -9.68
CA VAL A 4 -12.66 -1.54 -10.56
C VAL A 4 -11.21 -1.63 -10.11
N LEU A 5 -10.86 -2.79 -9.55
CA LEU A 5 -9.48 -3.19 -9.31
C LEU A 5 -8.92 -3.81 -10.58
N ASP A 6 -8.53 -2.97 -11.52
CA ASP A 6 -7.93 -3.44 -12.76
C ASP A 6 -6.54 -4.04 -12.54
N GLU A 7 -6.01 -4.67 -13.60
CA GLU A 7 -4.72 -5.36 -13.57
C GLU A 7 -3.57 -4.49 -13.04
N THR A 8 -3.58 -3.18 -13.33
CA THR A 8 -2.50 -2.29 -12.90
C THR A 8 -2.47 -2.13 -11.38
N VAL A 9 -3.66 -2.09 -10.75
CA VAL A 9 -3.79 -2.03 -9.29
C VAL A 9 -3.28 -3.31 -8.64
N TRP A 10 -3.64 -4.47 -9.20
CA TRP A 10 -3.17 -5.77 -8.69
C TRP A 10 -1.66 -5.96 -8.85
N ARG A 11 -1.09 -5.53 -9.99
CA ARG A 11 0.37 -5.58 -10.22
C ARG A 11 1.12 -4.72 -9.22
N GLU A 12 0.64 -3.50 -8.95
CA GLU A 12 1.28 -2.61 -7.98
C GLU A 12 1.14 -3.14 -6.55
N THR A 13 -0.02 -3.72 -6.22
CA THR A 13 -0.25 -4.41 -4.94
C THR A 13 0.79 -5.51 -4.73
N GLY A 14 0.99 -6.38 -5.72
CA GLY A 14 1.96 -7.47 -5.67
C GLY A 14 3.40 -6.98 -5.52
N ARG A 15 3.79 -5.96 -6.29
CA ARG A 15 5.13 -5.35 -6.22
C ARG A 15 5.43 -4.78 -4.84
N SER A 16 4.51 -3.98 -4.32
CA SER A 16 4.68 -3.32 -3.02
C SER A 16 4.64 -4.32 -1.86
N PHE A 17 3.77 -5.34 -1.90
CA PHE A 17 3.74 -6.41 -0.90
C PHE A 17 5.02 -7.25 -0.92
N ALA A 18 5.54 -7.59 -2.10
CA ALA A 18 6.80 -8.33 -2.23
C ALA A 18 7.97 -7.57 -1.60
N GLY A 19 8.09 -6.26 -1.87
CA GLY A 19 9.11 -5.40 -1.27
C GLY A 19 8.99 -5.32 0.26
N TYR A 20 7.77 -5.20 0.78
CA TYR A 20 7.53 -5.28 2.23
C TYR A 20 7.94 -6.64 2.81
N ALA A 21 7.51 -7.74 2.19
CA ALA A 21 7.83 -9.08 2.67
C ALA A 21 9.34 -9.34 2.71
N GLN A 22 10.09 -8.82 1.72
CA GLN A 22 11.55 -8.88 1.71
C GLN A 22 12.15 -8.13 2.90
N ARG A 23 11.73 -6.87 3.15
CA ARG A 23 12.21 -6.08 4.30
C ARG A 23 11.85 -6.72 5.64
N GLN A 24 10.63 -7.25 5.76
CA GLN A 24 10.17 -7.92 6.96
C GLN A 24 11.03 -9.15 7.29
N ARG A 25 11.34 -9.99 6.29
CA ARG A 25 12.24 -11.15 6.48
C ARG A 25 13.65 -10.72 6.88
N ALA A 26 14.19 -9.69 6.25
CA ALA A 26 15.52 -9.16 6.57
C ALA A 26 15.59 -8.56 7.99
N SER A 27 14.50 -8.00 8.49
CA SER A 27 14.43 -7.39 9.84
C SER A 27 14.28 -8.38 11.00
N GLY A 28 14.24 -9.70 10.74
CA GLY A 28 14.01 -10.71 11.78
C GLY A 28 12.56 -10.83 12.24
N GLY A 29 11.61 -10.17 11.57
CA GLY A 29 10.17 -10.41 11.75
C GLY A 29 9.50 -9.76 12.96
N GLY A 30 10.17 -8.88 13.70
CA GLY A 30 9.66 -8.33 14.97
C GLY A 30 8.50 -7.33 14.89
N ARG A 31 8.12 -6.87 13.68
CA ARG A 31 6.97 -5.97 13.49
C ARG A 31 5.70 -6.75 13.14
N PRO A 32 4.50 -6.30 13.55
CA PRO A 32 3.24 -6.90 13.12
C PRO A 32 3.16 -7.04 11.60
N LYS A 33 2.65 -8.19 11.13
CA LYS A 33 2.47 -8.42 9.70
C LYS A 33 1.39 -7.50 9.14
N ARG A 34 1.72 -6.77 8.08
CA ARG A 34 0.74 -6.02 7.29
C ARG A 34 -0.06 -6.96 6.40
N LEU A 35 -1.34 -6.65 6.21
CA LEU A 35 -2.24 -7.45 5.38
C LEU A 35 -2.09 -7.05 3.91
N LEU A 36 -2.32 -7.99 2.99
CA LEU A 36 -2.34 -7.70 1.54
C LEU A 36 -3.33 -6.57 1.22
N ALA A 37 -4.44 -6.49 1.96
CA ALA A 37 -5.44 -5.43 1.85
C ALA A 37 -4.86 -4.01 2.00
N ASP A 38 -3.89 -3.81 2.90
CA ASP A 38 -3.26 -2.49 3.08
C ASP A 38 -2.51 -2.04 1.82
N PHE A 39 -1.91 -3.00 1.12
CA PHE A 39 -1.21 -2.74 -0.14
C PHE A 39 -2.18 -2.52 -1.29
N LEU A 40 -3.31 -3.23 -1.30
CA LEU A 40 -4.37 -3.04 -2.28
C LEU A 40 -5.00 -1.64 -2.16
N ILE A 41 -5.30 -1.20 -0.93
CA ILE A 41 -5.80 0.14 -0.64
C ILE A 41 -4.79 1.19 -1.09
N GLY A 42 -3.51 1.02 -0.75
CA GLY A 42 -2.46 1.96 -1.13
C GLY A 42 -2.24 2.03 -2.65
N ALA A 43 -2.18 0.89 -3.33
CA ALA A 43 -2.03 0.82 -4.78
C ALA A 43 -3.21 1.47 -5.50
N HIS A 44 -4.45 1.18 -5.07
CA HIS A 44 -5.63 1.84 -5.60
C HIS A 44 -5.58 3.35 -5.35
N ALA A 45 -5.21 3.78 -4.15
CA ALA A 45 -5.16 5.20 -3.83
C ALA A 45 -4.13 5.97 -4.65
N VAL A 46 -2.96 5.38 -4.92
CA VAL A 46 -1.92 5.97 -5.78
C VAL A 46 -2.38 6.08 -7.23
N LEU A 47 -3.06 5.05 -7.74
CA LEU A 47 -3.34 4.91 -9.17
C LEU A 47 -4.70 5.47 -9.60
N ARG A 48 -5.66 5.57 -8.68
CA ARG A 48 -7.07 5.83 -9.00
C ARG A 48 -7.73 6.89 -8.11
N ALA A 49 -7.10 7.33 -7.02
CA ALA A 49 -7.68 8.32 -6.12
C ALA A 49 -6.90 9.64 -6.11
N ASP A 50 -7.56 10.72 -5.71
CA ASP A 50 -6.89 11.99 -5.51
C ASP A 50 -6.00 11.97 -4.27
N ARG A 51 -6.53 11.52 -3.14
CA ARG A 51 -5.87 11.48 -1.83
C ARG A 51 -6.42 10.33 -0.98
N LEU A 52 -5.62 9.85 -0.02
CA LEU A 52 -6.04 8.86 0.98
C LEU A 52 -6.26 9.52 2.35
N LEU A 53 -7.41 9.28 2.97
CA LEU A 53 -7.62 9.53 4.40
C LEU A 53 -7.32 8.25 5.18
N THR A 54 -6.44 8.33 6.17
CA THR A 54 -6.15 7.21 7.08
C THR A 54 -5.60 7.74 8.39
N LEU A 55 -5.83 7.00 9.48
CA LEU A 55 -5.25 7.27 10.79
C LEU A 55 -3.75 6.96 10.85
N ASP A 56 -3.20 6.36 9.80
CA ASP A 56 -1.85 5.81 9.80
C ASP A 56 -1.09 6.13 8.51
N ALA A 57 -0.88 7.44 8.31
CA ALA A 57 -0.24 7.96 7.10
C ALA A 57 1.18 7.42 6.88
N SER A 58 1.96 7.28 7.95
CA SER A 58 3.37 6.87 7.86
C SER A 58 3.53 5.47 7.25
N ARG A 59 2.65 4.51 7.59
CA ARG A 59 2.70 3.15 7.03
C ARG A 59 2.37 3.11 5.54
N TYR A 60 1.45 3.96 5.08
CA TYR A 60 1.12 4.06 3.67
C TYR A 60 2.24 4.76 2.90
N LEU A 61 2.80 5.85 3.42
CA LEU A 61 3.91 6.57 2.79
C LEU A 61 5.21 5.75 2.71
N GLU A 62 5.47 4.84 3.67
CA GLU A 62 6.63 3.93 3.58
C GLU A 62 6.52 2.97 2.38
N ALA A 63 5.32 2.47 2.10
CA ALA A 63 5.09 1.59 0.95
C ALA A 63 4.87 2.35 -0.36
N PHE A 64 4.31 3.55 -0.29
CA PHE A 64 3.89 4.36 -1.43
C PHE A 64 4.36 5.81 -1.26
N PRO A 65 5.65 6.12 -1.53
CA PRO A 65 6.22 7.44 -1.28
C PRO A 65 5.55 8.60 -2.04
N GLY A 66 4.85 8.31 -3.14
CA GLY A 66 4.11 9.30 -3.94
C GLY A 66 2.64 9.49 -3.54
N LEU A 67 2.15 8.79 -2.51
CA LEU A 67 0.74 8.87 -2.13
C LEU A 67 0.41 10.20 -1.46
N ARG A 68 -0.65 10.86 -1.95
CA ARG A 68 -1.16 12.09 -1.35
C ARG A 68 -2.11 11.77 -0.21
N MET A 69 -1.95 12.47 0.92
CA MET A 69 -2.79 12.30 2.11
C MET A 69 -3.89 13.36 2.16
N MET A 70 -5.04 13.01 2.69
CA MET A 70 -6.06 13.97 3.12
C MET A 70 -5.75 14.41 4.55
N GLY A 71 -5.77 15.72 4.79
CA GLY A 71 -5.55 16.33 6.10
C GLY A 71 -6.83 16.58 6.86
#